data_AF-A0A7W1HXE4-F1
#
_entry.id   AF-A0A7W1HXE4-F1
#
_cell.length_a   1.000
_cell.length_b   1.000
_cell.length_c   1.000
_cell.angle_alpha   90.00
_cell.angle_beta   90.00
_cell.angle_gamma   90.00
#
_symmetry.space_group_name_H-M   'P 1'
#
loop_
_entity.id
_entity.type
_entity.pdbx_description
1 polymer ?
#
loop_
_entity_poly.entity_id
_entity_poly.type
_entity_poly.pdbx_seq_one_letter_code
_entity_poly.pdbx_strand_id
1 'polypeptide(L)'
;MIFSVQIKNKTYKIDCDNPIDISIPLNFYGAQPNAYDVEKATSKPCEVESLIGDTRRGGSCNFEQITFIPHCNGTHTESVGHITNERISVHNCLKDPFIFSTLITVEPETANETNETYAISSSENDKVITRKTIEKALQNLENPKSKIQNPKSDGLI
;
A
#
# COMPACT_ATOMS: atom_id res chain seq x y z
N MET A 1 0.49 -1.01 -23.59
CA MET A 1 1.56 -0.05 -23.88
C MET A 1 2.79 -0.49 -23.11
N ILE A 2 3.91 -0.71 -23.79
CA ILE A 2 5.16 -1.13 -23.14
C ILE A 2 6.17 0.00 -23.21
N PHE A 3 6.73 0.37 -22.06
CA PHE A 3 7.82 1.35 -21.97
C PHE A 3 9.13 0.69 -21.59
N SER A 4 10.25 1.31 -21.98
CA SER A 4 11.58 0.92 -21.50
C SER A 4 12.16 2.04 -20.68
N VAL A 5 12.64 1.72 -19.48
CA VAL A 5 13.36 2.65 -18.61
C VAL A 5 14.78 2.14 -18.40
N GLN A 6 15.76 3.01 -18.54
CA GLN A 6 17.15 2.70 -18.24
C GLN A 6 17.48 3.19 -16.84
N ILE A 7 17.95 2.28 -15.99
CA ILE A 7 18.39 2.59 -14.63
C ILE A 7 19.79 2.02 -14.48
N LYS A 8 20.76 2.92 -14.25
CA LYS A 8 22.19 2.61 -14.32
C LYS A 8 22.50 1.91 -15.66
N ASN A 9 23.07 0.71 -15.62
CA ASN A 9 23.49 -0.04 -16.81
C ASN A 9 22.48 -1.11 -17.22
N LYS A 10 21.23 -1.07 -16.71
CA LYS A 10 20.19 -2.05 -17.00
C LYS A 10 18.95 -1.38 -17.59
N THR A 11 18.40 -2.02 -18.61
CA THR A 11 17.12 -1.63 -19.22
C THR A 11 16.01 -2.51 -18.65
N TYR A 12 14.95 -1.88 -18.17
CA TYR A 12 13.75 -2.52 -17.65
C TYR A 12 12.60 -2.24 -18.62
N LYS A 13 11.81 -3.27 -18.92
CA LYS A 13 10.56 -3.13 -19.69
C LYS A 13 9.39 -3.15 -18.72
N ILE A 14 8.47 -2.21 -18.88
CA ILE A 14 7.28 -2.06 -18.06
C ILE A 14 6.09 -2.28 -18.99
N ASP A 15 5.27 -3.28 -18.67
CA ASP A 15 4.00 -3.54 -19.35
C ASP A 15 2.87 -2.85 -18.58
N CYS A 16 2.32 -1.78 -19.15
CA CYS A 16 1.20 -1.05 -18.56
C CYS A 16 -0.16 -1.65 -18.93
N ASP A 17 -0.24 -2.63 -19.83
CA ASP A 17 -1.51 -3.31 -20.15
C ASP A 17 -1.84 -4.38 -19.10
N ASN A 18 -0.83 -4.92 -18.42
CA ASN A 18 -0.98 -5.97 -17.42
C ASN A 18 -0.31 -5.60 -16.08
N PRO A 19 -0.74 -4.51 -15.41
CA PRO A 19 -0.18 -4.14 -14.11
C PRO A 19 -0.61 -5.15 -13.03
N ILE A 20 0.22 -5.30 -12.00
CA ILE A 20 -0.17 -5.99 -10.77
C ILE A 20 -0.77 -4.93 -9.83
N ASP A 21 -2.06 -5.04 -9.56
CA ASP A 21 -2.73 -4.20 -8.56
C ASP A 21 -2.36 -4.68 -7.15
N ILE A 22 -1.79 -3.77 -6.36
CA ILE A 22 -1.40 -4.00 -4.96
C ILE A 22 -2.27 -3.18 -3.99
N SER A 23 -3.32 -2.52 -4.49
CA SER A 23 -4.24 -1.74 -3.68
C SER A 23 -5.28 -2.65 -3.00
N ILE A 24 -5.68 -2.28 -1.79
CA ILE A 24 -6.85 -2.88 -1.15
C ILE A 24 -8.07 -2.04 -1.55
N PRO A 25 -9.06 -2.62 -2.26
CA PRO A 25 -10.22 -1.87 -2.73
C PRO A 25 -11.08 -1.39 -1.55
N LEU A 26 -11.54 -0.14 -1.63
CA LEU A 26 -12.43 0.44 -0.63
C LEU A 26 -13.87 -0.01 -0.87
N ASN A 27 -14.34 -0.97 -0.10
CA ASN A 27 -15.72 -1.45 -0.18
C ASN A 27 -16.65 -0.68 0.79
N PHE A 28 -17.31 0.34 0.28
CA PHE A 28 -18.24 1.18 1.05
C PHE A 28 -19.46 0.43 1.62
N TYR A 29 -19.80 -0.74 1.07
CA TYR A 29 -20.98 -1.52 1.47
C TYR A 29 -20.63 -2.83 2.17
N GLY A 30 -19.36 -3.03 2.54
CA GLY A 30 -18.90 -4.28 3.13
C GLY A 30 -17.74 -4.11 4.10
N ALA A 31 -16.91 -5.16 4.18
CA ALA A 31 -15.67 -5.12 4.94
C ALA A 31 -14.67 -4.20 4.22
N GLN A 32 -14.01 -3.35 5.00
CA GLN A 32 -13.00 -2.42 4.52
C GLN A 32 -11.90 -2.31 5.59
N PRO A 33 -10.65 -1.98 5.20
CA PRO A 33 -9.61 -1.65 6.16
C PRO A 33 -10.08 -0.54 7.09
N ASN A 34 -9.73 -0.67 8.36
CA ASN A 34 -10.03 0.34 9.35
C ASN A 34 -8.94 0.33 10.41
N ALA A 35 -7.97 1.23 10.26
CA ALA A 35 -7.02 1.49 11.33
C ALA A 35 -7.72 2.29 12.44
N TYR A 36 -7.50 1.89 13.69
CA TYR A 36 -7.98 2.57 14.90
C TYR A 36 -9.50 2.57 15.11
N ASP A 37 -10.23 1.68 14.43
CA ASP A 37 -11.69 1.53 14.59
C ASP A 37 -12.46 2.86 14.43
N VAL A 38 -12.02 3.70 13.51
CA VAL A 38 -12.68 4.98 13.18
C VAL A 38 -14.01 4.76 12.45
N GLU A 39 -14.74 5.83 12.15
CA GLU A 39 -15.91 5.72 11.27
C GLU A 39 -15.53 5.11 9.91
N LYS A 40 -16.36 4.18 9.43
CA LYS A 40 -16.17 3.55 8.13
C LYS A 40 -16.27 4.59 7.01
N ALA A 41 -15.51 4.39 5.95
CA ALA A 41 -15.72 5.16 4.72
C ALA A 41 -17.13 4.91 4.19
N THR A 42 -17.77 5.98 3.71
CA THR A 42 -19.13 5.94 3.19
C THR A 42 -19.19 6.53 1.79
N SER A 43 -20.14 6.02 1.00
CA SER A 43 -20.53 6.58 -0.28
C SER A 43 -22.05 6.67 -0.33
N LYS A 44 -22.57 7.86 -0.60
CA LYS A 44 -24.02 8.13 -0.63
C LYS A 44 -24.35 9.00 -1.85
N PRO A 45 -25.48 8.79 -2.54
CA PRO A 45 -25.92 9.70 -3.59
C PRO A 45 -25.89 11.16 -3.12
N CYS A 46 -25.38 12.04 -3.97
CA CYS A 46 -25.43 13.47 -3.68
C CYS A 46 -26.88 13.96 -3.78
N GLU A 47 -27.36 14.64 -2.73
CA GLU A 47 -28.72 15.17 -2.66
C GLU A 47 -28.65 16.66 -2.31
N VAL A 48 -29.09 17.51 -3.26
CA VAL A 48 -29.11 18.97 -3.09
C VAL A 48 -30.42 19.49 -3.66
N GLU A 49 -31.30 20.04 -2.81
CA GLU A 49 -32.63 20.52 -3.19
C GLU A 49 -33.42 19.45 -3.97
N SER A 50 -33.73 19.69 -5.24
CA SER A 50 -34.44 18.74 -6.12
C SER A 50 -33.51 17.79 -6.88
N LEU A 51 -32.19 17.96 -6.77
CA LEU A 51 -31.22 17.13 -7.44
C LEU A 51 -30.94 15.86 -6.61
N ILE A 52 -31.02 14.71 -7.28
CA ILE A 52 -30.65 13.40 -6.73
C ILE A 52 -29.62 12.76 -7.67
N GLY A 53 -28.41 12.53 -7.19
CA GLY A 53 -27.31 11.88 -7.91
C GLY A 53 -27.46 10.35 -8.00
N ASP A 54 -28.67 9.86 -8.29
CA ASP A 54 -28.95 8.43 -8.45
C ASP A 54 -30.07 8.20 -9.47
N THR A 55 -29.72 7.58 -10.60
CA THR A 55 -30.65 7.26 -11.69
C THR A 55 -31.74 6.29 -11.27
N ARG A 56 -31.47 5.45 -10.27
CA ARG A 56 -32.47 4.50 -9.71
C ARG A 56 -33.54 5.23 -8.89
N ARG A 57 -33.28 6.47 -8.51
CA ARG A 57 -34.17 7.36 -7.73
C ARG A 57 -34.72 8.52 -8.57
N GLY A 58 -34.58 8.47 -9.90
CA GLY A 58 -35.10 9.49 -10.82
C GLY A 58 -34.11 10.60 -11.18
N GLY A 59 -32.85 10.50 -10.75
CA GLY A 59 -31.77 11.39 -11.19
C GLY A 59 -31.40 11.21 -12.66
N SER A 60 -30.81 12.23 -13.27
CA SER A 60 -30.31 12.16 -14.66
C SER A 60 -28.93 11.50 -14.78
N CYS A 61 -28.17 11.39 -13.69
CA CYS A 61 -26.86 10.76 -13.62
C CYS A 61 -26.55 10.25 -12.20
N ASN A 62 -25.53 9.39 -12.08
CA ASN A 62 -25.06 8.83 -10.81
C ASN A 62 -23.82 9.56 -10.34
N PHE A 63 -23.84 10.10 -9.12
CA PHE A 63 -22.68 10.65 -8.46
C PHE A 63 -22.91 10.69 -6.95
N GLU A 64 -21.86 10.35 -6.21
CA GLU A 64 -21.92 10.12 -4.78
C GLU A 64 -20.99 11.07 -4.03
N GLN A 65 -21.40 11.46 -2.82
CA GLN A 65 -20.51 12.03 -1.84
C GLN A 65 -19.78 10.89 -1.13
N ILE A 66 -18.44 10.94 -1.20
CA ILE A 66 -17.56 10.02 -0.49
C ILE A 66 -16.98 10.72 0.74
N THR A 67 -17.08 10.07 1.89
CA THR A 67 -16.46 10.52 3.15
C THR A 67 -15.58 9.40 3.68
N PHE A 68 -14.30 9.69 3.92
CA PHE A 68 -13.32 8.73 4.44
C PHE A 68 -12.12 9.45 5.07
N ILE A 69 -11.37 8.72 5.88
CA ILE A 69 -10.10 9.13 6.47
C ILE A 69 -8.99 8.37 5.71
N PRO A 70 -8.20 9.02 4.84
CA PRO A 70 -7.25 8.34 3.95
C PRO A 70 -6.29 7.39 4.67
N HIS A 71 -5.75 7.80 5.82
CA HIS A 71 -4.85 6.99 6.63
C HIS A 71 -5.53 5.71 7.16
N CYS A 72 -6.84 5.76 7.44
CA CYS A 72 -7.51 4.69 8.16
C CYS A 72 -8.24 3.70 7.26
N ASN A 73 -8.77 4.15 6.12
CA ASN A 73 -9.75 3.35 5.36
C ASN A 73 -9.17 2.55 4.18
N GLY A 74 -7.88 2.63 3.87
CA GLY A 74 -7.33 1.84 2.74
C GLY A 74 -5.84 2.05 2.47
N THR A 75 -5.39 1.56 1.31
CA THR A 75 -4.04 1.82 0.80
C THR A 75 -3.86 3.32 0.53
N HIS A 76 -2.81 3.92 1.07
CA HIS A 76 -2.58 5.35 0.97
C HIS A 76 -1.09 5.69 0.92
N THR A 77 -0.79 6.97 0.72
CA THR A 77 0.55 7.55 0.79
C THR A 77 0.51 8.75 1.71
N GLU A 78 1.56 8.91 2.49
CA GLU A 78 1.70 10.01 3.44
C GLU A 78 2.80 10.97 3.02
N SER A 79 2.77 12.16 3.60
CA SER A 79 3.89 13.08 3.58
C SER A 79 4.29 13.40 5.01
N VAL A 80 5.48 13.97 5.20
CA VAL A 80 5.96 14.39 6.53
C VAL A 80 5.00 15.34 7.26
N GLY A 81 4.13 16.05 6.51
CA GLY A 81 3.05 16.86 7.06
C GLY A 81 2.08 16.09 7.97
N HIS A 82 2.06 14.75 7.92
CA HIS A 82 1.29 13.90 8.84
C HIS A 82 1.78 14.00 10.30
N ILE A 83 3.07 14.23 10.51
CA ILE A 83 3.71 14.20 11.83
C ILE A 83 4.34 15.55 12.24
N THR A 84 4.16 16.61 11.43
CA THR A 84 4.70 17.95 11.70
C THR A 84 3.60 19.00 11.87
N ASN A 85 3.93 20.10 12.56
CA ASN A 85 3.03 21.26 12.66
C ASN A 85 2.80 21.96 11.31
N GLU A 86 3.79 21.90 10.41
CA GLU A 86 3.68 22.47 9.06
C GLU A 86 2.76 21.62 8.17
N ARG A 87 1.91 22.31 7.39
CA ARG A 87 1.02 21.66 6.41
C ARG A 87 1.76 21.38 5.11
N ILE A 88 2.47 20.25 5.09
CA ILE A 88 3.14 19.73 3.90
C ILE A 88 2.23 18.70 3.25
N SER A 89 1.94 18.83 1.96
CA SER A 89 0.99 17.95 1.25
C SER A 89 1.72 16.90 0.41
N VAL A 90 1.07 15.74 0.21
CA VAL A 90 1.55 14.70 -0.72
C VAL A 90 1.77 15.26 -2.12
N HIS A 91 0.87 16.13 -2.61
CA HIS A 91 1.01 16.80 -3.91
C HIS A 91 2.30 17.64 -4.03
N ASN A 92 2.76 18.24 -2.94
CA ASN A 92 4.01 19.00 -2.92
C ASN A 92 5.24 18.10 -2.88
N CYS A 93 5.15 16.91 -2.29
CA CYS A 93 6.28 15.97 -2.15
C CYS A 93 6.41 15.01 -3.35
N LEU A 94 5.31 14.43 -3.81
CA LEU A 94 5.29 13.41 -4.86
C LEU A 94 5.23 14.08 -6.24
N LYS A 95 6.37 14.24 -6.88
CA LYS A 95 6.49 14.85 -8.22
C LYS A 95 6.55 13.83 -9.35
N ASP A 96 7.07 12.64 -9.07
CA ASP A 96 7.23 11.58 -10.06
C ASP A 96 6.12 10.53 -9.92
N PRO A 97 5.38 10.22 -11.00
CA PRO A 97 4.32 9.21 -10.96
C PRO A 97 4.85 7.77 -11.02
N PHE A 98 6.11 7.58 -11.44
CA PHE A 98 6.76 6.28 -11.50
C PHE A 98 7.95 6.24 -10.54
N ILE A 99 7.87 5.35 -9.57
CA ILE A 99 8.93 5.12 -8.60
C ILE A 99 9.52 3.74 -8.86
N PHE A 100 10.83 3.68 -9.06
CA PHE A 100 11.53 2.41 -9.13
C PHE A 100 11.66 1.82 -7.73
N SER A 101 11.19 0.59 -7.55
CA SER A 101 11.12 -0.07 -6.24
C SER A 101 11.71 -1.46 -6.30
N THR A 102 12.26 -1.92 -5.18
CA THR A 102 12.73 -3.29 -4.98
C THR A 102 11.79 -4.01 -4.02
N LEU A 103 11.30 -5.17 -4.42
CA LEU A 103 10.53 -6.06 -3.54
C LEU A 103 11.46 -7.08 -2.90
N ILE A 104 11.43 -7.18 -1.57
CA ILE A 104 12.14 -8.18 -0.79
C ILE A 104 11.15 -8.93 0.10
N THR A 105 11.47 -10.19 0.39
CA THR A 105 10.81 -10.97 1.43
C THR A 105 11.72 -11.01 2.66
N VAL A 106 11.18 -10.65 3.82
CA VAL A 106 11.87 -10.68 5.10
C VAL A 106 11.02 -11.45 6.12
N GLU A 107 11.66 -12.32 6.89
CA GLU A 107 11.04 -12.96 8.04
C GLU A 107 11.32 -12.10 9.28
N PRO A 108 10.29 -11.61 10.00
CA PRO A 108 10.49 -10.84 11.22
C PRO A 108 11.19 -11.65 12.32
N GLU A 109 12.13 -11.02 13.03
CA GLU A 109 12.78 -11.56 14.22
C GLU A 109 11.96 -11.18 15.47
N THR A 110 12.17 -11.87 16.58
CA THR A 110 11.55 -11.51 17.88
C THR A 110 12.33 -10.34 18.48
N ALA A 111 11.66 -9.39 19.14
CA ALA A 111 12.30 -8.17 19.64
C ALA A 111 13.45 -8.45 20.63
N ASN A 112 13.35 -9.52 21.43
CA ASN A 112 14.42 -9.94 22.34
C ASN A 112 15.64 -10.61 21.66
N GLU A 113 15.56 -10.90 20.34
CA GLU A 113 16.65 -11.51 19.55
C GLU A 113 17.55 -10.46 18.89
N THR A 114 17.25 -9.17 19.07
CA THR A 114 18.00 -8.05 18.49
C THR A 114 18.37 -7.00 19.55
N ASN A 115 19.45 -6.25 19.27
CA ASN A 115 19.85 -5.09 20.06
C ASN A 115 19.47 -3.76 19.38
N GLU A 116 18.73 -3.81 18.27
CA GLU A 116 18.20 -2.61 17.61
C GLU A 116 17.13 -1.95 18.47
N THR A 117 17.10 -0.62 18.51
CA THR A 117 16.16 0.16 19.33
C THR A 117 15.30 1.07 18.47
N TYR A 118 14.10 1.36 18.96
CA TYR A 118 13.16 2.29 18.35
C TYR A 118 12.72 3.34 19.38
N ALA A 119 12.05 4.40 18.95
CA ALA A 119 11.60 5.47 19.84
C ALA A 119 10.60 5.00 20.92
N ILE A 120 9.94 3.87 20.70
CA ILE A 120 9.02 3.22 21.64
C ILE A 120 9.57 1.84 21.98
N SER A 121 9.49 1.45 23.26
CA SER A 121 9.87 0.11 23.70
C SER A 121 8.92 -0.94 23.16
N SER A 122 9.46 -1.97 22.53
CA SER A 122 8.73 -3.18 22.15
C SER A 122 8.61 -4.15 23.32
N SER A 123 7.55 -4.95 23.33
CA SER A 123 7.44 -6.12 24.21
C SER A 123 8.38 -7.23 23.72
N GLU A 124 8.80 -8.12 24.63
CA GLU A 124 9.79 -9.15 24.31
C GLU A 124 9.40 -10.04 23.12
N ASN A 125 8.10 -10.32 22.95
CA ASN A 125 7.58 -11.20 21.90
C ASN A 125 7.15 -10.47 20.63
N ASP A 126 7.31 -9.14 20.57
CA ASP A 126 6.94 -8.38 19.38
C ASP A 126 7.81 -8.83 18.20
N LYS A 127 7.20 -8.84 17.01
CA LYS A 127 7.90 -9.14 15.77
C LYS A 127 8.42 -7.87 15.14
N VAL A 128 9.71 -7.84 14.86
CA VAL A 128 10.42 -6.67 14.33
C VAL A 128 11.15 -7.01 13.04
N ILE A 129 11.17 -6.06 12.12
CA ILE A 129 12.00 -6.12 10.93
C ILE A 129 13.27 -5.32 11.24
N THR A 130 14.40 -6.00 11.27
CA THR A 130 15.70 -5.42 11.63
C THR A 130 16.47 -4.98 10.39
N ARG A 131 17.40 -4.04 10.56
CA ARG A 131 18.33 -3.65 9.48
C ARG A 131 19.06 -4.88 8.92
N LYS A 132 19.52 -5.77 9.82
CA LYS A 132 20.21 -7.01 9.48
C LYS A 132 19.40 -7.90 8.54
N THR A 133 18.10 -8.10 8.78
CA THR A 133 17.27 -8.96 7.91
C THR A 133 17.01 -8.33 6.55
N ILE A 134 16.84 -7.01 6.50
CA ILE A 134 16.72 -6.26 5.25
C ILE A 134 18.01 -6.35 4.42
N GLU A 135 19.17 -6.07 5.03
CA GLU A 135 20.46 -6.14 4.33
C GLU A 135 20.74 -7.54 3.77
N LYS A 136 20.45 -8.59 4.54
CA LYS A 136 20.57 -9.98 4.09
C LYS A 136 19.64 -10.28 2.91
N ALA A 137 18.40 -9.82 2.95
CA ALA A 137 17.45 -10.01 1.84
C ALA A 137 17.91 -9.30 0.57
N LEU A 138 18.47 -8.09 0.69
CA LEU A 138 19.03 -7.33 -0.43
C LEU A 138 20.27 -8.00 -1.03
N GLN A 139 21.20 -8.54 -0.22
CA GLN A 139 22.38 -9.26 -0.70
C GLN A 139 22.02 -10.51 -1.51
N ASN A 140 20.92 -11.20 -1.16
CA ASN A 140 20.44 -12.36 -1.91
C ASN A 140 19.93 -11.99 -3.31
N LEU A 141 19.45 -10.76 -3.53
CA LEU A 141 19.05 -10.29 -4.85
C LEU A 141 20.26 -10.09 -5.80
N GLU A 142 21.41 -9.71 -5.25
CA GLU A 142 22.66 -9.56 -6.02
C GLU A 142 23.30 -10.92 -6.35
N ASN A 143 22.98 -11.97 -5.59
CA ASN A 143 23.49 -13.33 -5.74
C ASN A 143 22.37 -14.36 -5.94
N PRO A 144 21.71 -14.42 -7.12
CA PRO A 144 20.49 -15.22 -7.35
C PRO A 144 20.66 -16.75 -7.31
N LYS A 145 21.82 -17.29 -6.89
CA LYS A 145 22.11 -18.73 -6.87
C LYS A 145 21.47 -19.50 -5.71
N SER A 146 20.63 -18.90 -4.88
CA SER A 146 19.91 -19.65 -3.84
C SER A 146 18.40 -19.40 -3.85
N LYS A 147 17.68 -20.46 -4.25
CA LYS A 147 16.29 -20.80 -3.90
C LYS A 147 15.16 -20.09 -4.67
N ILE A 148 14.70 -20.78 -5.71
CA ILE A 148 13.26 -21.07 -5.84
C ILE A 148 13.15 -22.59 -5.91
N GLN A 149 12.87 -23.23 -4.77
CA GLN A 149 12.17 -24.51 -4.81
C GLN A 149 10.73 -24.15 -5.11
N ASN A 150 10.24 -24.57 -6.28
CA ASN A 150 8.83 -24.46 -6.63
C ASN A 150 7.99 -25.06 -5.50
N PRO A 151 6.94 -24.38 -5.02
CA PRO A 151 5.97 -25.04 -4.16
C PRO A 151 5.41 -26.23 -4.93
N LYS A 152 5.46 -27.41 -4.29
CA LYS A 152 4.83 -28.61 -4.82
C LYS A 152 3.36 -28.30 -5.09
N SER A 153 2.92 -28.59 -6.30
CA SER A 153 1.52 -28.78 -6.61
C SER A 153 1.07 -30.05 -5.89
N ASP A 154 0.56 -29.93 -4.68
CA ASP A 154 -0.23 -30.98 -4.08
C ASP A 154 -1.63 -30.90 -4.72
N GLY A 155 -1.87 -31.80 -5.66
CA GLY A 155 -3.21 -32.14 -6.08
C GLY A 155 -3.95 -32.92 -4.99
N LEU A 156 -5.29 -32.91 -5.12
CA LEU A 156 -6.30 -33.58 -4.28
C LEU A 156 -6.55 -32.77 -2.99
N ILE A 157 -7.65 -32.03 -2.86
CA ILE A 157 -9.07 -32.41 -3.02
C ILE A 157 -9.83 -31.38 -3.86
#